data_AF-A0A7S2KP10-F1
#
_entry.id   AF-A0A7S2KP10-F1
#
_cell.length_a   1.000
_cell.length_b   1.000
_cell.length_c   1.000
_cell.angle_alpha   90.00
_cell.angle_beta   90.00
_cell.angle_gamma   90.00
#
_symmetry.space_group_name_H-M   'P 1'
#
loop_
_entity.id
_entity.type
_entity.pdbx_description
1 polymer ?
#
loop_
_entity_poly.entity_id
_entity_poly.type
_entity_poly.pdbx_seq_one_letter_code
_entity_poly.pdbx_strand_id
1 'polypeptide(L)'
;IQKEIIGNSANKSSREAHTDGSERKKSLVHFCFLVHGYRGLAVDLSYLNSTLNVAASKLLNESVDESTSEIDTIIITHTIRCNEYRTNDGVINGGDRVALEVLEIVEAEIEMYSSENAAFTLSFIGISLGGIYCRQAIYTLAKKFGFEDEGIVQLCLKEKYNLR
;
A
#
# COMPACT_ATOMS: atom_id res chain seq x y z
N ILE A 1 2.07 13.67 67.57
CA ILE A 1 0.73 13.31 67.04
C ILE A 1 0.96 12.14 66.09
N GLN A 2 1.17 10.91 66.57
CA GLN A 2 0.20 9.85 66.92
C GLN A 2 -0.68 9.32 65.76
N LYS A 3 -0.77 7.97 65.72
CA LYS A 3 -1.55 7.01 64.88
C LYS A 3 -0.85 6.59 63.59
N GLU A 4 -0.30 5.39 63.37
CA GLU A 4 -0.63 3.99 63.73
C GLU A 4 -1.96 3.41 63.19
N ILE A 5 -1.79 2.38 62.32
CA ILE A 5 -2.51 1.09 62.15
C ILE A 5 -3.99 1.21 61.66
N ILE A 6 -4.42 0.54 60.59
CA ILE A 6 -4.82 -0.88 60.50
C ILE A 6 -4.95 -1.24 59.00
N GLY A 7 -4.41 -2.38 58.59
CA GLY A 7 -4.63 -2.94 57.25
C GLY A 7 -5.98 -3.63 57.10
N ASN A 8 -6.36 -3.97 55.86
CA ASN A 8 -7.05 -5.24 55.66
C ASN A 8 -6.84 -5.78 54.25
N SER A 9 -6.77 -7.10 54.25
CA SER A 9 -6.50 -8.01 53.16
C SER A 9 -7.65 -8.09 52.15
N ALA A 10 -7.32 -8.73 51.03
CA ALA A 10 -8.22 -9.38 50.08
C ALA A 10 -9.03 -8.48 49.13
N ASN A 11 -8.55 -8.38 47.89
CA ASN A 11 -9.32 -8.97 46.79
C ASN A 11 -8.41 -9.52 45.70
N LYS A 12 -8.22 -10.84 45.75
CA LYS A 12 -7.98 -11.67 44.58
C LYS A 12 -9.15 -11.43 43.62
N SER A 13 -8.87 -10.83 42.48
CA SER A 13 -9.68 -11.02 41.28
C SER A 13 -8.71 -11.14 40.13
N SER A 14 -8.40 -12.39 39.84
CA SER A 14 -7.95 -12.87 38.55
C SER A 14 -8.73 -12.18 37.44
N ARG A 15 -8.10 -11.20 36.76
CA ARG A 15 -8.52 -10.85 35.41
C ARG A 15 -7.92 -11.89 34.48
N GLU A 16 -8.73 -12.92 34.32
CA GLU A 16 -8.65 -13.91 33.26
C GLU A 16 -8.31 -13.22 31.94
N ALA A 17 -7.46 -13.90 31.17
CA ALA A 17 -7.20 -13.59 29.78
C ALA A 17 -8.53 -13.62 29.02
N HIS A 18 -9.12 -12.46 28.76
CA HIS A 18 -10.04 -12.31 27.64
C HIS A 18 -9.19 -12.32 26.37
N THR A 19 -8.89 -13.52 25.89
CA THR A 19 -8.63 -13.72 24.47
C THR A 19 -9.93 -13.45 23.74
N ASP A 20 -10.19 -12.17 23.47
CA ASP A 20 -11.19 -11.79 22.50
C ASP A 20 -10.69 -12.27 21.14
N GLY A 21 -11.28 -13.36 20.65
CA GLY A 21 -11.03 -13.94 19.34
C GLY A 21 -11.63 -13.07 18.23
N SER A 22 -11.47 -11.75 18.31
CA SER A 22 -11.74 -10.85 17.20
C SER A 22 -10.74 -11.20 16.10
N GLU A 23 -11.18 -11.99 15.13
CA GLU A 23 -10.44 -12.17 13.88
C GLU A 23 -10.12 -10.79 13.35
N ARG A 24 -8.82 -10.42 13.36
CA ARG A 24 -8.37 -9.14 12.85
C ARG A 24 -8.79 -9.06 11.39
N LYS A 25 -9.72 -8.13 11.11
CA LYS A 25 -10.23 -7.81 9.78
C LYS A 25 -9.06 -7.69 8.81
N LYS A 26 -9.12 -8.41 7.69
CA LYS A 26 -8.03 -8.36 6.70
C LYS A 26 -8.05 -6.99 6.05
N SER A 27 -6.88 -6.43 5.79
CA SER A 27 -6.78 -5.16 5.06
C SER A 27 -6.23 -5.42 3.66
N LEU A 28 -6.79 -4.79 2.64
CA LEU A 28 -6.28 -4.79 1.28
C LEU A 28 -5.89 -3.36 0.91
N VAL A 29 -4.60 -3.10 0.73
CA VAL A 29 -4.11 -1.83 0.22
C VAL A 29 -3.82 -1.96 -1.28
N HIS A 30 -4.50 -1.18 -2.09
CA HIS A 30 -4.34 -1.14 -3.53
C HIS A 30 -3.65 0.15 -3.95
N PHE A 31 -2.42 0.04 -4.46
CA PHE A 31 -1.71 1.16 -5.06
C PHE A 31 -2.05 1.30 -6.53
N CYS A 32 -2.37 2.52 -6.98
CA CYS A 32 -2.60 2.84 -8.38
C CYS A 32 -1.59 3.89 -8.85
N PHE A 33 -0.62 3.47 -9.66
CA PHE A 33 0.43 4.33 -10.18
C PHE A 33 0.08 4.91 -11.56
N LEU A 34 0.04 6.23 -11.65
CA LEU A 34 -0.24 6.96 -12.88
C LEU A 34 1.07 7.41 -13.53
N VAL A 35 1.30 7.05 -14.79
CA VAL A 35 2.56 7.31 -15.51
C VAL A 35 2.30 8.11 -16.78
N HIS A 36 2.93 9.30 -16.87
CA HIS A 36 2.76 10.20 -18.00
C HIS A 36 3.48 9.72 -19.27
N GLY A 37 3.06 10.25 -20.41
CA GLY A 37 3.61 9.93 -21.72
C GLY A 37 4.86 10.76 -22.10
N TYR A 38 5.24 10.65 -23.36
CA TYR A 38 6.36 11.39 -23.94
C TYR A 38 6.16 12.91 -23.78
N ARG A 39 7.15 13.61 -23.21
CA ARG A 39 7.09 15.04 -22.87
C ARG A 39 5.94 15.45 -21.94
N GLY A 40 5.23 14.49 -21.35
CA GLY A 40 4.23 14.77 -20.32
C GLY A 40 4.87 15.12 -18.98
N LEU A 41 4.03 15.59 -18.06
CA LEU A 41 4.34 15.87 -16.67
C LEU A 41 3.33 15.19 -15.75
N ALA A 42 3.65 15.02 -14.47
CA ALA A 42 2.71 14.45 -13.50
C ALA A 42 1.41 15.28 -13.40
N VAL A 43 1.53 16.61 -13.54
CA VAL A 43 0.37 17.53 -13.47
C VAL A 43 -0.66 17.27 -14.58
N ASP A 44 -0.25 16.73 -15.72
CA ASP A 44 -1.17 16.40 -16.83
C ASP A 44 -2.16 15.29 -16.45
N LEU A 45 -1.82 14.49 -15.42
CA LEU A 45 -2.65 13.41 -14.89
C LEU A 45 -3.48 13.84 -13.68
N SER A 46 -3.45 15.13 -13.29
CA SER A 46 -4.16 15.66 -12.12
C SER A 46 -5.67 15.41 -12.17
N TYR A 47 -6.28 15.55 -13.36
CA TYR A 47 -7.70 15.22 -13.56
C TYR A 47 -7.97 13.75 -13.26
N LEU A 48 -7.20 12.83 -13.85
CA LEU A 48 -7.35 11.40 -13.65
C LEU A 48 -7.13 11.02 -12.18
N ASN A 49 -6.10 11.56 -11.54
CA ASN A 49 -5.83 11.35 -10.13
C ASN A 49 -7.00 11.80 -9.24
N SER A 50 -7.56 12.97 -9.53
CA SER A 50 -8.71 13.50 -8.79
C SER A 50 -9.96 12.64 -8.97
N THR A 51 -10.24 12.21 -10.21
CA THR A 51 -11.38 11.32 -10.50
C THR A 51 -11.24 9.97 -9.81
N LEU A 52 -10.05 9.38 -9.82
CA LEU A 52 -9.79 8.11 -9.13
C LEU A 52 -9.97 8.24 -7.60
N ASN A 53 -9.49 9.33 -7.00
CA ASN A 53 -9.69 9.57 -5.58
C ASN A 53 -11.18 9.73 -5.23
N VAL A 54 -11.94 10.47 -6.03
CA VAL A 54 -13.39 10.60 -5.85
C VAL A 54 -14.09 9.23 -5.99
N ALA A 55 -13.69 8.42 -6.97
CA ALA A 55 -14.25 7.08 -7.17
C ALA A 55 -13.91 6.14 -6.00
N ALA A 56 -12.67 6.15 -5.54
CA ALA A 56 -12.22 5.38 -4.39
C ALA A 56 -13.01 5.73 -3.13
N SER A 57 -13.17 7.03 -2.81
CA SER A 57 -13.96 7.45 -1.66
C SER A 57 -15.42 7.02 -1.74
N LYS A 58 -16.03 7.00 -2.94
CA LYS A 58 -17.40 6.51 -3.12
C LYS A 58 -17.51 5.02 -2.82
N LEU A 59 -16.58 4.20 -3.33
CA LEU A 59 -16.56 2.76 -3.07
C LEU A 59 -16.40 2.46 -1.57
N LEU A 60 -15.59 3.25 -0.86
CA LEU A 60 -15.45 3.14 0.60
C LEU A 60 -16.75 3.51 1.34
N ASN A 61 -17.48 4.52 0.87
CA ASN A 61 -18.73 4.95 1.50
C ASN A 61 -19.92 4.02 1.16
N GLU A 62 -19.92 3.41 -0.02
CA GLU A 62 -20.96 2.46 -0.47
C GLU A 62 -20.80 1.07 0.15
N SER A 63 -19.60 0.71 0.61
CA SER A 63 -19.32 -0.55 1.31
C SER A 63 -19.66 -0.54 2.81
N VAL A 64 -20.25 0.54 3.31
CA VAL A 64 -20.73 0.72 4.70
C VAL A 64 -22.10 0.04 4.91
N ASP A 65 -22.32 -1.13 4.32
CA ASP A 65 -23.25 -2.11 4.89
C ASP A 65 -22.44 -2.93 5.89
N GLU A 66 -22.45 -2.48 7.15
CA GLU A 66 -21.54 -2.84 8.27
C GLU A 66 -21.51 -4.33 8.68
N SER A 67 -22.09 -5.27 7.91
CA SER A 67 -22.25 -6.67 8.34
C SER A 67 -21.66 -7.74 7.41
N THR A 68 -21.08 -7.42 6.25
CA THR A 68 -20.66 -8.47 5.29
C THR A 68 -19.25 -8.36 4.71
N SER A 69 -18.56 -7.22 4.81
CA SER A 69 -17.22 -7.05 4.23
C SER A 69 -16.13 -7.45 5.23
N GLU A 70 -15.61 -8.67 5.15
CA GLU A 70 -14.47 -9.15 5.97
C GLU A 70 -13.15 -8.43 5.69
N ILE A 71 -13.09 -7.63 4.61
CA ILE A 71 -11.87 -6.99 4.12
C ILE A 71 -12.04 -5.47 4.06
N ASP A 72 -11.20 -4.73 4.79
CA ASP A 72 -11.07 -3.28 4.64
C ASP A 72 -10.17 -2.97 3.45
N THR A 73 -10.72 -2.34 2.41
CA THR A 73 -9.94 -1.95 1.22
C THR A 73 -9.49 -0.50 1.34
N ILE A 74 -8.24 -0.19 1.01
CA ILE A 74 -7.68 1.17 0.94
C ILE A 74 -7.11 1.34 -0.47
N ILE A 75 -7.50 2.41 -1.17
CA ILE A 75 -6.94 2.72 -2.49
C ILE A 75 -6.05 3.95 -2.36
N ILE A 76 -4.78 3.81 -2.75
CA ILE A 76 -3.77 4.87 -2.74
C ILE A 76 -3.40 5.17 -4.18
N THR A 77 -3.65 6.38 -4.65
CA THR A 77 -3.21 6.81 -5.98
C THR A 77 -1.91 7.61 -5.90
N HIS A 78 -0.94 7.28 -6.74
CA HIS A 78 0.31 8.00 -6.84
C HIS A 78 0.62 8.36 -8.29
N THR A 79 0.99 9.61 -8.53
CA THR A 79 1.39 10.06 -9.87
C THR A 79 2.90 10.10 -9.97
N ILE A 80 3.47 9.28 -10.85
CA ILE A 80 4.90 9.09 -11.03
C ILE A 80 5.55 10.33 -11.63
N ARG A 81 6.69 10.74 -11.06
CA ARG A 81 7.39 11.99 -11.40
C ARG A 81 8.80 11.78 -11.94
N CYS A 82 9.40 10.61 -11.75
CA CYS A 82 10.81 10.33 -12.05
C CYS A 82 11.20 10.52 -13.52
N ASN A 83 10.22 10.54 -14.44
CA ASN A 83 10.42 10.71 -15.88
C ASN A 83 10.09 12.12 -16.39
N GLU A 84 9.72 13.07 -15.52
CA GLU A 84 9.58 14.47 -15.90
C GLU A 84 10.88 14.94 -16.56
N TYR A 85 10.77 15.49 -17.78
CA TYR A 85 11.89 15.96 -18.59
C TYR A 85 12.92 14.88 -19.03
N ARG A 86 12.64 13.60 -18.79
CA ARG A 86 13.56 12.48 -19.04
C ARG A 86 12.88 11.36 -19.85
N THR A 87 12.18 11.73 -20.92
CA THR A 87 11.42 10.78 -21.74
C THR A 87 12.12 10.37 -23.05
N ASN A 88 13.38 10.72 -23.23
CA ASN A 88 14.15 10.56 -24.48
C ASN A 88 15.42 9.71 -24.32
N ASP A 89 15.68 9.17 -23.13
CA ASP A 89 16.86 8.36 -22.82
C ASP A 89 16.59 6.85 -22.85
N GLY A 90 15.43 6.46 -23.36
CA GLY A 90 15.07 5.07 -23.65
C GLY A 90 14.14 4.41 -22.62
N VAL A 91 13.44 3.37 -23.09
CA VAL A 91 12.41 2.65 -22.32
C VAL A 91 12.98 1.99 -21.06
N ILE A 92 14.16 1.37 -21.17
CA ILE A 92 14.80 0.67 -20.04
C ILE A 92 15.06 1.67 -18.90
N ASN A 93 15.75 2.77 -19.22
CA ASN A 93 16.05 3.82 -18.26
C ASN A 93 14.79 4.44 -17.66
N GLY A 94 13.77 4.70 -18.47
CA GLY A 94 12.50 5.25 -17.99
C GLY A 94 11.73 4.29 -17.09
N GLY A 95 11.64 3.01 -17.45
CA GLY A 95 10.95 2.00 -16.66
C GLY A 95 11.66 1.63 -15.36
N ASP A 96 13.00 1.59 -15.36
CA ASP A 96 13.79 1.35 -14.15
C ASP A 96 13.59 2.49 -13.14
N ARG A 97 13.51 3.74 -13.61
CA ARG A 97 13.15 4.87 -12.73
C ARG A 97 11.75 4.74 -12.15
N VAL A 98 10.77 4.31 -12.95
CA VAL A 98 9.40 4.07 -12.45
C VAL A 98 9.42 2.97 -11.39
N ALA A 99 10.14 1.87 -11.60
CA ALA A 99 10.23 0.78 -10.62
C ALA A 99 10.85 1.25 -9.29
N LEU A 100 11.88 2.11 -9.35
CA LEU A 100 12.49 2.68 -8.15
C LEU A 100 11.50 3.58 -7.39
N GLU A 101 10.83 4.52 -8.07
CA GLU A 101 9.84 5.40 -7.42
C GLU A 101 8.68 4.58 -6.83
N VAL A 102 8.19 3.56 -7.54
CA VAL A 102 7.16 2.65 -7.00
C VAL A 102 7.61 1.99 -5.71
N LEU A 103 8.85 1.49 -5.65
CA LEU A 103 9.35 0.86 -4.43
C LEU A 103 9.49 1.85 -3.28
N GLU A 104 9.97 3.06 -3.54
CA GLU A 104 10.08 4.11 -2.52
C GLU A 104 8.70 4.43 -1.91
N ILE A 105 7.67 4.54 -2.76
CA ILE A 105 6.30 4.81 -2.30
C ILE A 105 5.71 3.61 -1.56
N VAL A 106 5.83 2.39 -2.11
CA VAL A 106 5.31 1.18 -1.47
C VAL A 106 5.99 0.94 -0.12
N GLU A 107 7.32 1.09 -0.03
CA GLU A 107 8.05 0.95 1.25
C GLU A 107 7.56 1.98 2.28
N ALA A 108 7.40 3.25 1.90
CA ALA A 108 6.94 4.31 2.80
C ALA A 108 5.50 4.10 3.30
N GLU A 109 4.61 3.61 2.44
CA GLU A 109 3.19 3.42 2.76
C GLU A 109 2.95 2.11 3.51
N ILE A 110 3.71 1.05 3.21
CA ILE A 110 3.64 -0.21 3.97
C ILE A 110 3.99 0.04 5.43
N GLU A 111 4.99 0.87 5.76
CA GLU A 111 5.27 1.21 7.15
C GLU A 111 4.07 1.84 7.88
N MET A 112 3.22 2.58 7.16
CA MET A 112 2.02 3.22 7.71
C MET A 112 0.85 2.24 7.87
N TYR A 113 0.70 1.27 6.96
CA TYR A 113 -0.44 0.35 6.90
C TYR A 113 -0.12 -1.10 7.30
N SER A 114 1.09 -1.37 7.78
CA SER A 114 1.52 -2.70 8.23
C SER A 114 0.76 -3.14 9.48
N SER A 115 -0.35 -3.83 9.27
CA SER A 115 -0.86 -4.81 10.21
C SER A 115 -0.43 -6.22 9.76
N GLU A 116 -0.36 -7.17 10.68
CA GLU A 116 0.02 -8.57 10.39
C GLU A 116 -0.85 -9.23 9.28
N ASN A 117 -2.00 -8.65 8.93
CA ASN A 117 -2.97 -9.19 7.97
C ASN A 117 -3.24 -8.30 6.75
N ALA A 118 -2.31 -7.39 6.39
CA ALA A 118 -2.45 -6.54 5.21
C ALA A 118 -1.94 -7.21 3.92
N ALA A 119 -2.80 -7.29 2.90
CA ALA A 119 -2.44 -7.63 1.53
C ALA A 119 -2.22 -6.36 0.70
N PHE A 120 -1.22 -6.40 -0.18
CA PHE A 120 -0.86 -5.27 -1.04
C PHE A 120 -0.99 -5.65 -2.50
N THR A 121 -1.61 -4.78 -3.29
CA THR A 121 -1.78 -4.97 -4.74
C THR A 121 -1.41 -3.69 -5.48
N LEU A 122 -0.92 -3.82 -6.71
CA LEU A 122 -0.48 -2.68 -7.52
C LEU A 122 -1.19 -2.68 -8.88
N SER A 123 -1.62 -1.50 -9.32
CA SER A 123 -2.06 -1.22 -10.68
C SER A 123 -1.17 -0.14 -11.30
N PHE A 124 -0.97 -0.23 -12.61
CA PHE A 124 -0.27 0.76 -13.40
C PHE A 124 -1.17 1.31 -14.50
N ILE A 125 -1.31 2.63 -14.55
CA ILE A 125 -2.05 3.34 -15.60
C ILE A 125 -1.06 4.24 -16.33
N GLY A 126 -0.60 3.78 -17.49
CA GLY A 126 0.35 4.52 -18.31
C GLY A 126 -0.30 5.11 -19.57
N ILE A 127 -0.07 6.39 -19.83
CA ILE A 127 -0.54 7.06 -21.06
C ILE A 127 0.58 7.08 -22.09
N SER A 128 0.32 6.61 -23.32
CA SER A 128 1.29 6.58 -24.42
C SER A 128 2.60 5.89 -24.01
N LEU A 129 3.75 6.56 -24.12
CA LEU A 129 5.06 6.06 -23.67
C LEU A 129 5.05 5.63 -22.19
N GLY A 130 4.21 6.23 -21.36
CA GLY A 130 4.03 5.84 -19.96
C GLY A 130 3.62 4.39 -19.80
N GLY A 131 2.77 3.85 -20.70
CA GLY A 131 2.38 2.43 -20.66
C GLY A 131 3.55 1.49 -20.94
N ILE A 132 4.48 1.90 -21.81
CA ILE A 132 5.69 1.14 -22.09
C ILE A 132 6.66 1.19 -20.91
N TYR A 133 6.77 2.35 -20.22
CA TYR A 133 7.51 2.43 -18.95
C TYR A 133 6.90 1.55 -17.86
N CYS A 134 5.58 1.51 -17.73
CA CYS A 134 4.90 0.59 -16.78
C CYS A 134 5.29 -0.86 -17.04
N ARG A 135 5.28 -1.29 -18.30
CA ARG A 135 5.65 -2.68 -18.65
C ARG A 135 7.09 -3.01 -18.27
N GLN A 136 8.01 -2.10 -18.56
CA GLN A 136 9.41 -2.26 -18.17
C GLN A 136 9.56 -2.25 -16.64
N ALA A 137 8.84 -1.38 -15.93
CA ALA A 137 8.86 -1.32 -14.47
C ALA A 137 8.37 -2.63 -13.84
N ILE A 138 7.27 -3.20 -14.34
CA ILE A 138 6.76 -4.50 -13.90
C ILE A 138 7.82 -5.59 -14.10
N TYR A 139 8.48 -5.62 -15.27
CA TYR A 139 9.58 -6.55 -15.52
C TYR A 139 10.73 -6.36 -14.51
N THR A 140 11.14 -5.12 -14.24
CA THR A 140 12.23 -4.81 -13.29
C THR A 140 11.86 -5.21 -11.86
N LEU A 141 10.63 -4.95 -11.43
CA LEU A 141 10.11 -5.37 -10.12
C LEU A 141 10.08 -6.90 -10.02
N ALA A 142 9.49 -7.57 -11.01
CA ALA A 142 9.39 -9.02 -10.99
C ALA A 142 10.74 -9.72 -11.07
N LYS A 143 11.71 -9.15 -11.81
CA LYS A 143 13.08 -9.65 -11.81
C LYS A 143 13.73 -9.53 -10.42
N LYS A 144 13.38 -8.50 -9.65
CA LYS A 144 13.94 -8.24 -8.31
C LYS A 144 13.31 -9.11 -7.23
N PHE A 145 12.00 -9.36 -7.29
CA PHE A 145 11.25 -10.03 -6.22
C PHE A 145 10.70 -11.42 -6.60
N GLY A 146 10.80 -11.82 -7.86
CA GLY A 146 10.18 -13.02 -8.40
C GLY A 146 8.72 -12.81 -8.82
N PHE A 147 8.22 -13.72 -9.66
CA PHE A 147 6.79 -14.01 -9.80
C PHE A 147 6.55 -15.33 -9.07
N GLU A 148 5.49 -15.41 -8.26
CA GLU A 148 4.85 -16.70 -8.04
C GLU A 148 3.75 -16.86 -9.10
N ASP A 149 3.35 -18.10 -9.38
CA ASP A 149 2.46 -18.47 -10.48
C ASP A 149 1.27 -17.50 -10.68
N GLU A 150 0.86 -17.32 -11.94
CA GLU A 150 -0.27 -16.49 -12.39
C GLU A 150 -0.04 -14.97 -12.57
N GLY A 151 1.21 -14.52 -12.72
CA GLY A 151 1.48 -13.12 -13.09
C GLY A 151 1.27 -12.13 -11.94
N ILE A 152 1.22 -12.63 -10.71
CA ILE A 152 1.22 -11.84 -9.49
C ILE A 152 2.69 -11.57 -9.12
N VAL A 153 3.07 -10.29 -9.12
CA VAL A 153 4.35 -9.89 -8.53
C VAL A 153 4.18 -9.87 -7.02
N GLN A 154 4.64 -10.91 -6.32
CA GLN A 154 4.73 -10.86 -4.88
C GLN A 154 5.96 -10.03 -4.51
N LEU A 155 5.74 -8.77 -4.12
CA LEU A 155 6.77 -7.97 -3.47
C LEU A 155 7.03 -8.55 -2.07
N CYS A 156 7.89 -9.57 -1.99
CA CYS A 156 8.31 -10.12 -0.72
C CYS A 156 9.34 -9.16 -0.09
N LEU A 157 8.87 -8.11 0.59
CA LEU A 157 9.71 -7.17 1.34
C LEU A 157 10.31 -7.78 2.63
N LYS A 158 10.03 -9.06 2.90
CA LYS A 158 10.39 -9.76 4.14
C LYS A 158 11.89 -9.79 4.42
N GLU A 159 12.74 -9.82 3.39
CA GLU A 159 14.18 -9.99 3.58
C GLU A 159 14.92 -8.74 4.08
N LYS A 160 14.32 -7.54 3.94
CA LYS A 160 14.99 -6.28 4.32
C LYS A 160 14.66 -5.82 5.75
N TYR A 161 13.58 -6.31 6.37
CA TYR A 161 13.03 -5.69 7.60
C TYR A 161 12.83 -6.58 8.82
N ASN A 162 13.14 -7.88 8.81
CA ASN A 162 13.07 -8.72 10.03
C ASN A 162 11.76 -8.51 10.84
N LEU A 163 10.62 -8.43 10.14
CA LEU A 163 9.32 -8.33 10.80
C LEU A 163 9.05 -9.67 11.48
N ARG A 164 9.12 -9.66 12.82
CA ARG A 164 8.79 -10.76 13.72
C ARG A 164 7.33 -10.71 14.10
#